data_AF-A0A4Q4ZBD0-F1
#
_entry.id   AF-A0A4Q4ZBD0-F1
#
_cell.length_a   1.000
_cell.length_b   1.000
_cell.length_c   1.000
_cell.angle_alpha   90.00
_cell.angle_beta   90.00
_cell.angle_gamma   90.00
#
_symmetry.space_group_name_H-M   'P 1'
#
loop_
_entity.id
_entity.type
_entity.pdbx_description
1 polymer ?
#
loop_
_entity_poly.entity_id
_entity_poly.type
_entity_poly.pdbx_seq_one_letter_code
_entity_poly.pdbx_strand_id
1 'polypeptide(L)'
;MAKPSLLLAFLGVGVHAAFYGPTFHWGRSLSDDIDPPAREVIQRANRDPTLTRSVPLRPFERYWGFLAEDSVLRGAEWTWRINISSIEAPDADSYDAVADSHVASVTYDFSWPADGNISTALDGASGTLCLMTLLDAVDLPVAATNGYTEDDGDSTSCEPVLGRECVAALLAQVPKPRGTACMLPTRTPWAEVPECRDLLGAFEPYGQSFFGLPLGSNVSDDRDGGRREWLSGQVFYSNVSRPLDGADSRLYNYMANRVHMMMMSVELPAAHEGQTAGGPELLCMRVNATELPEVDTDGDGVAFTYETVLESKGAQVPLLGYYRSSRLWLGLCSAVVIFLIL
;
A
#
# COMPACT_ATOMS: atom_id res chain seq x y z
N MET A 1 -55.41 -14.49 -42.15
CA MET A 1 -55.78 -13.99 -40.81
C MET A 1 -54.61 -14.25 -39.87
N ALA A 2 -54.17 -13.17 -39.21
CA ALA A 2 -53.32 -13.07 -38.01
C ALA A 2 -52.05 -13.95 -37.87
N LYS A 3 -50.90 -13.27 -37.85
CA LYS A 3 -49.72 -13.65 -37.04
C LYS A 3 -50.14 -13.77 -35.56
N PRO A 4 -49.37 -14.54 -34.78
CA PRO A 4 -48.67 -13.88 -33.69
C PRO A 4 -47.17 -14.15 -33.76
N SER A 5 -46.43 -13.06 -33.87
CA SER A 5 -45.03 -12.98 -33.49
C SER A 5 -44.95 -13.09 -31.97
N LEU A 6 -44.29 -14.13 -31.45
CA LEU A 6 -43.81 -14.11 -30.07
C LEU A 6 -42.40 -13.51 -30.11
N LEU A 7 -42.34 -12.18 -30.02
CA LEU A 7 -41.15 -11.45 -29.61
C LEU A 7 -40.96 -11.73 -28.12
N LEU A 8 -40.07 -12.66 -27.77
CA LEU A 8 -39.46 -12.68 -26.46
C LEU A 8 -38.30 -11.68 -26.49
N ALA A 9 -38.64 -10.42 -26.21
CA ALA A 9 -37.67 -9.41 -25.86
C ALA A 9 -37.08 -9.78 -24.49
N PHE A 10 -35.96 -10.51 -24.48
CA PHE A 10 -35.04 -10.49 -23.34
C PHE A 10 -34.31 -9.13 -23.37
N LEU A 11 -34.97 -8.09 -22.87
CA LEU A 11 -34.29 -6.94 -22.29
C LEU A 11 -33.69 -7.47 -20.97
N GLY A 12 -32.39 -7.67 -20.87
CA GLY A 12 -31.42 -6.58 -20.95
C GLY A 12 -31.18 -5.98 -19.57
N VAL A 13 -31.11 -6.82 -18.53
CA VAL A 13 -30.46 -6.48 -17.25
C VAL A 13 -29.53 -7.64 -16.94
N GLY A 14 -28.47 -7.75 -17.76
CA GLY A 14 -27.30 -8.49 -17.31
C GLY A 14 -26.70 -7.66 -16.20
N VAL A 15 -26.90 -8.06 -14.95
CA VAL A 15 -26.03 -7.61 -13.85
C VAL A 15 -24.67 -8.20 -14.20
N HIS A 16 -23.86 -7.42 -14.92
CA HIS A 16 -22.50 -7.81 -15.20
C HIS A 16 -21.72 -7.66 -13.91
N ALA A 17 -21.23 -8.78 -13.39
CA ALA A 17 -20.31 -8.75 -12.28
C ALA A 17 -19.05 -7.98 -12.71
N ALA A 18 -18.59 -7.03 -11.89
CA ALA A 18 -17.42 -6.21 -12.12
C ALA A 18 -16.29 -6.64 -11.19
N PHE A 19 -15.07 -6.72 -11.72
CA PHE A 19 -13.89 -7.00 -10.93
C PHE A 19 -13.40 -5.73 -10.22
N TYR A 20 -13.48 -5.73 -8.89
CA TYR A 20 -13.00 -4.64 -8.03
C TYR A 20 -11.58 -4.87 -7.49
N GLY A 21 -11.13 -6.13 -7.40
CA GLY A 21 -9.89 -6.52 -6.72
C GLY A 21 -9.89 -7.99 -6.32
N PRO A 22 -8.84 -8.50 -5.65
CA PRO A 22 -7.76 -7.76 -5.01
C PRO A 22 -6.67 -7.27 -5.98
N THR A 23 -6.15 -6.06 -5.74
CA THR A 23 -5.00 -5.52 -6.48
C THR A 23 -4.26 -4.47 -5.66
N PHE A 24 -2.96 -4.35 -5.87
CA PHE A 24 -2.16 -3.23 -5.41
C PHE A 24 -1.45 -2.61 -6.60
N HIS A 25 -1.31 -1.29 -6.58
CA HIS A 25 -0.76 -0.57 -7.71
C HIS A 25 0.06 0.64 -7.27
N TRP A 26 1.23 0.78 -7.89
CA TRP A 26 2.05 1.99 -7.82
C TRP A 26 1.79 2.85 -9.05
N GLY A 27 1.23 4.04 -8.83
CA GLY A 27 0.85 4.93 -9.91
C GLY A 27 -0.25 5.90 -9.50
N ARG A 28 -0.61 6.75 -10.46
CA ARG A 28 -1.61 7.82 -10.29
C ARG A 28 -3.04 7.34 -10.34
N SER A 29 -3.25 6.28 -11.10
CA SER A 29 -4.54 5.65 -11.32
C SER A 29 -4.56 4.32 -10.60
N LEU A 30 -5.76 3.81 -10.37
CA LEU A 30 -5.94 2.41 -9.96
C LEU A 30 -5.46 1.47 -11.08
N SER A 31 -5.22 0.20 -10.74
CA SER A 31 -4.79 -0.81 -11.71
C SER A 31 -5.76 -0.92 -12.88
N ASP A 32 -5.23 -1.16 -14.08
CA ASP A 32 -6.03 -1.43 -15.26
C ASP A 32 -6.77 -2.77 -15.18
N ASP A 33 -6.37 -3.64 -14.25
CA ASP A 33 -7.05 -4.90 -13.97
C ASP A 33 -8.44 -4.70 -13.35
N ILE A 34 -8.71 -3.53 -12.73
CA ILE A 34 -10.03 -3.19 -12.18
C ILE A 34 -10.94 -2.73 -13.32
N ASP A 35 -12.15 -3.29 -13.37
CA ASP A 35 -13.13 -2.93 -14.39
C ASP A 35 -13.47 -1.43 -14.36
N PRO A 36 -13.65 -0.77 -15.52
CA PRO A 36 -13.85 0.68 -15.57
C PRO A 36 -14.97 1.23 -14.67
N PRO A 37 -16.16 0.58 -14.56
CA PRO A 37 -17.20 1.02 -13.63
C PRO A 37 -16.76 0.95 -12.16
N ALA A 38 -16.14 -0.17 -11.75
CA ALA A 38 -15.61 -0.35 -10.41
C ALA A 38 -14.52 0.69 -10.08
N ARG A 39 -13.66 0.99 -11.06
CA ARG A 39 -12.59 1.99 -10.94
C ARG A 39 -13.15 3.37 -10.63
N GLU A 40 -14.23 3.78 -11.29
CA GLU A 40 -14.87 5.07 -11.04
C GLU A 40 -15.46 5.15 -9.62
N VAL A 41 -16.11 4.07 -9.18
CA VAL A 41 -16.67 3.97 -7.81
C VAL A 41 -15.56 4.10 -6.77
N ILE A 42 -14.46 3.36 -6.92
CA ILE A 42 -13.32 3.40 -5.99
C ILE A 42 -12.66 4.79 -6.01
N GLN A 43 -12.43 5.36 -7.19
CA GLN A 43 -11.85 6.71 -7.29
C GLN A 43 -12.73 7.78 -6.63
N ARG A 44 -14.06 7.65 -6.72
CA ARG A 44 -14.99 8.57 -6.07
C ARG A 44 -14.91 8.43 -4.55
N ALA A 45 -14.94 7.20 -4.05
CA ALA A 45 -14.81 6.94 -2.61
C ALA A 45 -13.47 7.46 -2.06
N ASN A 46 -12.37 7.31 -2.80
CA ASN A 46 -11.06 7.81 -2.36
C ASN A 46 -10.91 9.33 -2.36
N ARG A 47 -11.88 10.08 -2.92
CA ARG A 47 -11.96 11.54 -2.77
C ARG A 47 -12.69 11.97 -1.51
N ASP A 48 -13.53 11.09 -0.95
CA ASP A 48 -14.28 11.29 0.30
C ASP A 48 -14.15 10.02 1.16
N PRO A 49 -12.94 9.74 1.65
CA PRO A 49 -12.64 8.48 2.31
C PRO A 49 -13.32 8.37 3.67
N THR A 50 -13.62 7.15 4.09
CA THR A 50 -14.26 6.87 5.38
C THR A 50 -13.37 7.27 6.56
N LEU A 51 -12.05 7.05 6.45
CA LEU A 51 -11.05 7.47 7.42
C LEU A 51 -9.86 8.11 6.71
N THR A 52 -9.25 9.09 7.35
CA THR A 52 -8.04 9.77 6.86
C THR A 52 -7.14 10.11 8.02
N ARG A 53 -5.84 9.91 7.83
CA ARG A 53 -4.79 10.49 8.68
C ARG A 53 -3.79 11.21 7.80
N SER A 54 -3.33 12.35 8.27
CA SER A 54 -2.28 13.13 7.64
C SER A 54 -1.28 13.53 8.69
N VAL A 55 0.00 13.34 8.42
CA VAL A 55 1.10 13.66 9.33
C VAL A 55 2.11 14.56 8.63
N PRO A 56 2.59 15.63 9.29
CA PRO A 56 3.69 16.41 8.77
C PRO A 56 4.98 15.57 8.80
N LEU A 57 5.84 15.75 7.82
CA LEU A 57 7.16 15.14 7.79
C LEU A 57 8.18 16.11 7.19
N ARG A 58 9.40 16.06 7.68
CA ARG A 58 10.52 16.84 7.15
C ARG A 58 11.45 15.89 6.40
N PRO A 59 11.24 15.71 5.10
CA PRO A 59 11.95 14.67 4.36
C PRO A 59 13.43 15.02 4.33
N PHE A 60 14.25 14.03 4.62
CA PHE A 60 15.71 14.11 4.60
C PHE A 60 16.27 15.16 5.56
N GLU A 61 15.58 15.47 6.67
CA GLU A 61 16.02 16.47 7.68
C GLU A 61 17.44 16.20 8.17
N ARG A 62 17.79 14.93 8.41
CA ARG A 62 19.14 14.51 8.82
C ARG A 62 20.23 14.84 7.79
N TYR A 63 19.85 15.14 6.56
CA TYR A 63 20.76 15.48 5.46
C TYR A 63 20.82 16.97 5.16
N TRP A 64 19.99 17.82 5.78
CA TRP A 64 19.92 19.25 5.47
C TRP A 64 21.26 19.97 5.57
N GLY A 65 22.12 19.57 6.53
CA GLY A 65 23.46 20.13 6.68
C GLY A 65 24.41 19.87 5.49
N PHE A 66 24.10 18.91 4.62
CA PHE A 66 24.88 18.57 3.42
C PHE A 66 24.28 19.14 2.13
N LEU A 67 23.04 19.63 2.17
CA LEU A 67 22.37 20.27 1.03
C LEU A 67 22.90 21.69 0.80
N ALA A 68 22.68 22.27 -0.38
CA ALA A 68 22.99 23.67 -0.64
C ALA A 68 22.18 24.61 0.27
N GLU A 69 22.69 25.81 0.56
CA GLU A 69 21.99 26.76 1.45
C GLU A 69 20.62 27.20 0.93
N ASP A 70 20.48 27.27 -0.40
CA ASP A 70 19.28 27.62 -1.15
C ASP A 70 18.43 26.41 -1.55
N SER A 71 18.77 25.21 -1.07
CA SER A 71 18.02 23.99 -1.36
C SER A 71 16.57 24.08 -0.91
N VAL A 72 15.63 23.74 -1.80
CA VAL A 72 14.19 23.79 -1.51
C VAL A 72 13.75 22.80 -0.43
N LEU A 73 14.58 21.79 -0.13
CA LEU A 73 14.31 20.80 0.91
C LEU A 73 14.63 21.31 2.32
N ARG A 74 15.50 22.31 2.46
CA ARG A 74 15.85 22.84 3.78
C ARG A 74 14.66 23.55 4.40
N GLY A 75 14.19 23.04 5.54
CA GLY A 75 12.99 23.59 6.20
C GLY A 75 11.68 23.21 5.50
N ALA A 76 11.71 22.35 4.49
CA ALA A 76 10.50 21.86 3.85
C ALA A 76 9.73 20.93 4.79
N GLU A 77 8.45 21.20 4.92
CA GLU A 77 7.50 20.31 5.59
C GLU A 77 6.56 19.75 4.53
N TRP A 78 6.57 18.44 4.38
CA TRP A 78 5.65 17.70 3.54
C TRP A 78 4.54 17.13 4.42
N THR A 79 3.46 16.67 3.79
CA THR A 79 2.43 15.89 4.47
C THR A 79 2.36 14.52 3.84
N TRP A 80 2.40 13.48 4.67
CA TRP A 80 2.04 12.13 4.26
C TRP A 80 0.61 11.87 4.66
N ARG A 81 -0.22 11.45 3.70
CA ARG A 81 -1.61 11.13 3.93
C ARG A 81 -1.91 9.70 3.54
N ILE A 82 -2.70 9.04 4.38
CA ILE A 82 -3.33 7.76 4.09
C ILE A 82 -4.84 7.93 4.22
N ASN A 83 -5.54 7.49 3.19
CA ASN A 83 -7.00 7.46 3.14
C ASN A 83 -7.45 5.99 3.12
N ILE A 84 -8.50 5.67 3.86
CA ILE A 84 -9.09 4.35 3.92
C ILE A 84 -10.60 4.46 3.67
N SER A 85 -11.07 3.74 2.67
CA SER A 85 -12.46 3.76 2.22
C SER A 85 -13.09 2.38 2.38
N SER A 86 -14.29 2.32 2.94
CA SER A 86 -15.20 1.17 2.79
C SER A 86 -16.20 1.50 1.68
N ILE A 87 -16.28 0.64 0.67
CA ILE A 87 -16.95 0.93 -0.59
C ILE A 87 -18.01 -0.14 -0.83
N GLU A 88 -19.27 0.26 -0.92
CA GLU A 88 -20.35 -0.61 -1.42
C GLU A 88 -20.06 -1.01 -2.87
N ALA A 89 -20.07 -2.31 -3.14
CA ALA A 89 -19.74 -2.90 -4.43
C ALA A 89 -20.77 -4.01 -4.79
N PRO A 90 -22.06 -3.66 -4.94
CA PRO A 90 -23.15 -4.65 -5.09
C PRO A 90 -23.06 -5.49 -6.37
N ASP A 91 -22.30 -5.03 -7.37
CA ASP A 91 -22.03 -5.71 -8.62
C ASP A 91 -20.68 -6.44 -8.61
N ALA A 92 -20.02 -6.60 -7.47
CA ALA A 92 -18.69 -7.19 -7.43
C ALA A 92 -18.68 -8.69 -7.78
N ASP A 93 -17.77 -9.08 -8.68
CA ASP A 93 -17.49 -10.48 -8.99
C ASP A 93 -16.82 -11.15 -7.78
N SER A 94 -17.53 -12.09 -7.17
CA SER A 94 -17.07 -12.85 -6.02
C SER A 94 -17.38 -14.32 -6.24
N TYR A 95 -16.40 -15.18 -5.90
CA TYR A 95 -16.57 -16.63 -6.00
C TYR A 95 -17.72 -17.15 -5.13
N ASP A 96 -18.01 -16.44 -4.04
CA ASP A 96 -19.13 -16.68 -3.14
C ASP A 96 -20.16 -15.57 -3.36
N ALA A 97 -21.43 -15.91 -3.59
CA ALA A 97 -22.48 -14.91 -3.74
C ALA A 97 -22.68 -14.15 -2.42
N VAL A 98 -22.06 -12.98 -2.31
CA VAL A 98 -22.22 -12.05 -1.19
C VAL A 98 -23.36 -11.09 -1.50
N ALA A 99 -24.36 -11.03 -0.62
CA ALA A 99 -25.58 -10.23 -0.86
C ALA A 99 -25.37 -8.71 -0.67
N ASP A 100 -24.37 -8.34 0.14
CA ASP A 100 -24.02 -6.96 0.48
C ASP A 100 -22.51 -6.79 0.30
N SER A 101 -22.04 -6.82 -0.95
CA SER A 101 -20.60 -6.83 -1.23
C SER A 101 -19.95 -5.49 -0.94
N HIS A 102 -18.86 -5.49 -0.19
CA HIS A 102 -18.03 -4.31 0.09
C HIS A 102 -16.57 -4.54 -0.30
N VAL A 103 -15.84 -3.45 -0.56
CA VAL A 103 -14.41 -3.45 -0.84
C VAL A 103 -13.73 -2.41 0.04
N ALA A 104 -12.57 -2.77 0.62
CA ALA A 104 -11.71 -1.83 1.30
C ALA A 104 -10.66 -1.27 0.33
N SER A 105 -10.47 0.05 0.33
CA SER A 105 -9.41 0.71 -0.45
C SER A 105 -8.54 1.55 0.47
N VAL A 106 -7.22 1.44 0.29
CA VAL A 106 -6.23 2.29 0.95
C VAL A 106 -5.45 3.05 -0.11
N THR A 107 -5.31 4.35 0.06
CA THR A 107 -4.47 5.18 -0.83
C THR A 107 -3.49 6.02 -0.04
N TYR A 108 -2.31 6.24 -0.64
CA TYR A 108 -1.22 6.98 -0.03
C TYR A 108 -0.84 8.12 -0.96
N ASP A 109 -0.66 9.30 -0.39
CA ASP A 109 -0.15 10.48 -1.09
C ASP A 109 0.82 11.29 -0.25
N PHE A 110 1.74 11.98 -0.93
CA PHE A 110 2.56 13.02 -0.33
C PHE A 110 2.13 14.35 -0.93
N SER A 111 1.99 15.37 -0.08
CA SER A 111 1.91 16.76 -0.51
C SER A 111 3.10 17.55 0.02
N TRP A 112 3.51 18.53 -0.76
CA TRP A 112 4.61 19.43 -0.44
C TRP A 112 4.25 20.85 -0.89
N PRO A 113 4.86 21.87 -0.28
CA PRO A 113 4.54 23.28 -0.55
C PRO A 113 5.15 23.80 -1.84
N ALA A 114 6.23 23.19 -2.33
CA ALA A 114 6.89 23.63 -3.55
C ALA A 114 6.02 23.38 -4.79
N ASP A 115 5.96 24.38 -5.69
CA ASP A 115 5.34 24.21 -6.99
C ASP A 115 6.12 23.19 -7.85
N GLY A 116 5.40 22.53 -8.76
CA GLY A 116 6.00 21.60 -9.72
C GLY A 116 5.84 20.13 -9.33
N ASN A 117 6.78 19.30 -9.79
CA ASN A 117 6.73 17.85 -9.63
C ASN A 117 7.67 17.38 -8.51
N ILE A 118 7.63 16.08 -8.22
CA ILE A 118 8.45 15.45 -7.18
C ILE A 118 9.96 15.68 -7.36
N SER A 119 10.47 15.80 -8.60
CA SER A 119 11.90 16.09 -8.82
C SER A 119 12.23 17.51 -8.35
N THR A 120 11.37 18.49 -8.64
CA THR A 120 11.51 19.87 -8.14
C THR A 120 11.41 19.92 -6.63
N ALA A 121 10.47 19.18 -6.02
CA ALA A 121 10.34 19.08 -4.57
C ALA A 121 11.57 18.47 -3.88
N LEU A 122 12.32 17.64 -4.63
CA LEU A 122 13.57 17.02 -4.21
C LEU A 122 14.81 17.78 -4.76
N ASP A 123 14.70 19.09 -4.89
CA ASP A 123 15.80 20.00 -5.27
C ASP A 123 16.42 19.68 -6.65
N GLY A 124 15.60 19.23 -7.59
CA GLY A 124 16.06 18.85 -8.93
C GLY A 124 16.84 17.54 -8.96
N ALA A 125 16.65 16.66 -7.95
CA ALA A 125 17.23 15.32 -7.94
C ALA A 125 17.00 14.60 -9.28
N SER A 126 18.07 14.04 -9.83
CA SER A 126 18.10 13.39 -11.15
C SER A 126 18.24 11.86 -11.07
N GLY A 127 18.40 11.31 -9.86
CA GLY A 127 18.47 9.88 -9.62
C GLY A 127 17.10 9.21 -9.66
N THR A 128 16.90 8.21 -8.79
CA THR A 128 15.64 7.49 -8.64
C THR A 128 15.11 7.67 -7.22
N LEU A 129 13.83 8.01 -7.09
CA LEU A 129 13.11 7.89 -5.83
C LEU A 129 12.64 6.45 -5.67
N CYS A 130 13.10 5.80 -4.61
CA CYS A 130 12.77 4.43 -4.28
C CYS A 130 11.77 4.42 -3.14
N LEU A 131 10.64 3.79 -3.36
CA LEU A 131 9.59 3.60 -2.37
C LEU A 131 9.36 2.12 -2.13
N MET A 132 9.14 1.77 -0.87
CA MET A 132 8.70 0.45 -0.49
C MET A 132 7.71 0.55 0.65
N THR A 133 6.67 -0.26 0.59
CA THR A 133 5.68 -0.40 1.67
C THR A 133 5.52 -1.86 2.00
N LEU A 134 5.07 -2.12 3.22
CA LEU A 134 4.56 -3.43 3.59
C LEU A 134 3.14 -3.61 3.03
N LEU A 135 2.85 -4.81 2.54
CA LEU A 135 1.54 -5.27 2.07
C LEU A 135 0.67 -5.64 3.28
N ASP A 136 -0.63 -5.82 3.02
CA ASP A 136 -1.66 -6.15 4.04
C ASP A 136 -1.39 -7.42 4.84
N ALA A 137 -0.52 -8.27 4.34
CA ALA A 137 -0.18 -9.49 5.02
C ALA A 137 0.69 -9.26 6.26
N VAL A 138 1.44 -8.14 6.36
CA VAL A 138 2.25 -7.85 7.55
C VAL A 138 1.39 -7.38 8.71
N ASP A 139 1.25 -8.25 9.71
CA ASP A 139 0.59 -7.97 10.98
C ASP A 139 1.62 -7.86 12.10
N LEU A 140 1.41 -6.91 13.01
CA LEU A 140 2.26 -6.69 14.17
C LEU A 140 1.54 -7.13 15.45
N PRO A 141 2.30 -7.56 16.47
CA PRO A 141 1.75 -7.71 17.81
C PRO A 141 1.06 -6.43 18.28
N VAL A 142 -0.08 -6.56 18.97
CA VAL A 142 -0.86 -5.44 19.52
C VAL A 142 0.01 -4.55 20.40
N ALA A 143 0.89 -5.12 21.22
CA ALA A 143 1.80 -4.37 22.07
C ALA A 143 2.70 -3.42 21.25
N ALA A 144 3.13 -3.83 20.06
CA ALA A 144 3.91 -2.99 19.15
C ALA A 144 3.04 -1.96 18.42
N THR A 145 1.86 -2.37 17.94
CA THR A 145 0.89 -1.48 17.28
C THR A 145 0.42 -0.35 18.23
N ASN A 146 0.18 -0.66 19.49
CA ASN A 146 -0.18 0.29 20.54
C ASN A 146 0.97 1.22 20.95
N GLY A 147 2.20 0.94 20.50
CA GLY A 147 3.32 1.86 20.62
C GLY A 147 3.11 3.15 19.81
N TYR A 148 2.29 3.13 18.76
CA TYR A 148 1.85 4.34 18.04
C TYR A 148 0.50 4.81 18.58
N THR A 149 0.51 5.94 19.28
CA THR A 149 -0.64 6.53 19.96
C THR A 149 -1.16 7.79 19.24
N GLU A 150 -2.28 8.35 19.72
CA GLU A 150 -2.76 9.65 19.22
C GLU A 150 -1.76 10.79 19.46
N ASP A 151 -0.92 10.70 20.50
CA ASP A 151 0.12 11.69 20.81
C ASP A 151 1.27 11.65 19.79
N ASP A 152 1.48 10.50 19.13
CA ASP A 152 2.42 10.36 17.99
C ASP A 152 1.83 10.90 16.68
N GLY A 153 0.63 11.46 16.77
CA GLY A 153 -0.19 11.90 15.68
C GLY A 153 0.35 12.97 14.74
N ASP A 154 1.46 13.59 15.12
CA ASP A 154 2.22 14.59 14.34
C ASP A 154 3.64 14.08 13.99
N SER A 155 3.89 12.77 14.12
CA SER A 155 5.18 12.14 13.88
C SER A 155 5.07 10.98 12.89
N THR A 156 6.07 10.88 12.02
CA THR A 156 6.30 9.71 11.16
C THR A 156 7.29 8.71 11.76
N SER A 157 7.68 8.88 13.04
CA SER A 157 8.69 8.01 13.66
C SER A 157 8.19 6.58 13.80
N CYS A 158 9.03 5.62 13.43
CA CYS A 158 8.80 4.21 13.69
C CYS A 158 9.38 3.74 15.03
N GLU A 159 10.15 4.57 15.74
CA GLU A 159 10.78 4.15 17.01
C GLU A 159 9.77 3.69 18.07
N PRO A 160 8.58 4.30 18.24
CA PRO A 160 7.60 3.84 19.23
C PRO A 160 7.05 2.43 18.97
N VAL A 161 6.99 2.02 17.70
CA VAL A 161 6.46 0.71 17.28
C VAL A 161 7.55 -0.33 17.18
N LEU A 162 8.66 0.02 16.52
CA LEU A 162 9.72 -0.92 16.15
C LEU A 162 10.90 -0.92 17.13
N GLY A 163 11.04 0.12 17.94
CA GLY A 163 12.24 0.38 18.71
C GLY A 163 13.39 0.93 17.85
N ARG A 164 14.26 1.71 18.49
CA ARG A 164 15.39 2.40 17.82
C ARG A 164 16.34 1.45 17.10
N GLU A 165 16.64 0.29 17.68
CA GLU A 165 17.61 -0.66 17.13
C GLU A 165 17.09 -1.28 15.83
N CYS A 166 15.84 -1.72 15.79
CA CYS A 166 15.21 -2.21 14.57
C CYS A 166 15.16 -1.13 13.49
N VAL A 167 14.72 0.10 13.82
CA VAL A 167 14.69 1.22 12.86
C VAL A 167 16.08 1.47 12.26
N ALA A 168 17.12 1.54 13.10
CA ALA A 168 18.48 1.73 12.64
C ALA A 168 18.97 0.57 11.74
N ALA A 169 18.66 -0.68 12.10
CA ALA A 169 19.03 -1.86 11.32
C ALA A 169 18.33 -1.92 9.96
N LEU A 170 17.04 -1.54 9.89
CA LEU A 170 16.30 -1.43 8.64
C LEU A 170 16.88 -0.35 7.73
N LEU A 171 17.17 0.83 8.28
CA LEU A 171 17.76 1.94 7.52
C LEU A 171 19.18 1.59 7.02
N ALA A 172 19.97 0.86 7.80
CA ALA A 172 21.33 0.45 7.41
C ALA A 172 21.35 -0.55 6.24
N GLN A 173 20.28 -1.33 6.06
CA GLN A 173 20.18 -2.32 4.97
C GLN A 173 19.83 -1.72 3.62
N VAL A 174 19.30 -0.51 3.60
CA VAL A 174 18.90 0.16 2.36
C VAL A 174 20.05 1.02 1.87
N PRO A 175 20.82 0.60 0.86
CA PRO A 175 21.85 1.45 0.29
C PRO A 175 21.19 2.68 -0.33
N LYS A 176 21.94 3.78 -0.31
CA LYS A 176 21.59 4.96 -1.09
C LYS A 176 21.44 4.55 -2.58
N PRO A 177 20.34 4.93 -3.26
CA PRO A 177 20.16 4.67 -4.68
C PRO A 177 21.31 5.29 -5.47
N ARG A 178 21.77 4.61 -6.53
CA ARG A 178 22.80 5.12 -7.44
C ARG A 178 22.29 5.05 -8.87
N GLY A 179 22.29 6.18 -9.56
CA GLY A 179 21.78 6.29 -10.93
C GLY A 179 20.27 6.01 -11.03
N THR A 180 19.89 5.19 -12.01
CA THR A 180 18.47 4.95 -12.38
C THR A 180 17.85 3.72 -11.72
N ALA A 181 18.57 3.03 -10.84
CA ALA A 181 18.12 1.77 -10.23
C ALA A 181 17.97 1.92 -8.72
N CYS A 182 16.83 1.44 -8.23
CA CYS A 182 16.66 1.21 -6.81
C CYS A 182 17.35 -0.08 -6.40
N MET A 183 18.24 0.04 -5.42
CA MET A 183 18.85 -1.10 -4.75
C MET A 183 18.20 -1.29 -3.38
N LEU A 184 16.86 -1.35 -3.32
CA LEU A 184 16.15 -1.72 -2.10
C LEU A 184 16.55 -3.14 -1.65
N PRO A 185 16.39 -3.54 -0.38
CA PRO A 185 17.10 -4.67 0.19
C PRO A 185 16.75 -5.95 -0.57
N THR A 186 17.63 -6.32 -1.50
CA THR A 186 17.49 -7.50 -2.35
C THR A 186 17.95 -8.76 -1.62
N ARG A 187 18.34 -8.66 -0.35
CA ARG A 187 19.07 -9.73 0.36
C ARG A 187 18.45 -10.21 1.65
N THR A 188 17.66 -9.40 2.36
CA THR A 188 17.13 -9.78 3.67
C THR A 188 15.73 -9.20 3.87
N PRO A 189 14.69 -10.03 3.88
CA PRO A 189 13.35 -9.64 4.32
C PRO A 189 13.41 -8.95 5.69
N TRP A 190 12.54 -7.96 5.94
CA TRP A 190 12.55 -7.25 7.23
C TRP A 190 12.31 -8.19 8.43
N ALA A 191 11.57 -9.28 8.21
CA ALA A 191 11.34 -10.38 9.14
C ALA A 191 12.63 -11.10 9.60
N GLU A 192 13.66 -11.11 8.75
CA GLU A 192 14.93 -11.81 9.02
C GLU A 192 15.97 -10.91 9.71
N VAL A 193 15.68 -9.62 9.84
CA VAL A 193 16.56 -8.64 10.49
C VAL A 193 16.57 -8.94 11.99
N PRO A 194 17.72 -9.28 12.58
CA PRO A 194 17.79 -9.77 13.96
C PRO A 194 17.11 -8.85 14.97
N GLU A 195 17.32 -7.55 14.85
CA GLU A 195 16.78 -6.50 15.72
C GLU A 195 15.27 -6.32 15.57
N CYS A 196 14.68 -6.82 14.47
CA CYS A 196 13.26 -6.69 14.16
C CYS A 196 12.51 -8.03 14.25
N ARG A 197 13.19 -9.13 14.54
CA ARG A 197 12.65 -10.49 14.41
C ARG A 197 11.42 -10.72 15.27
N ASP A 198 11.39 -10.18 16.49
CA ASP A 198 10.28 -10.41 17.41
C ASP A 198 9.01 -9.63 17.00
N LEU A 199 9.15 -8.65 16.10
CA LEU A 199 8.05 -7.80 15.63
C LEU A 199 7.59 -8.16 14.22
N LEU A 200 8.56 -8.38 13.32
CA LEU A 200 8.32 -8.64 11.90
C LEU A 200 8.55 -10.10 11.51
N GLY A 201 9.18 -10.91 12.38
CA GLY A 201 9.60 -12.29 12.09
C GLY A 201 8.48 -13.32 12.10
N ALA A 202 7.28 -12.97 12.59
CA ALA A 202 6.09 -13.81 12.48
C ALA A 202 5.53 -13.86 11.03
N PHE A 203 6.03 -13.00 10.14
CA PHE A 203 5.45 -12.82 8.81
C PHE A 203 6.31 -13.39 7.66
N GLU A 204 5.65 -13.84 6.58
CA GLU A 204 6.30 -14.39 5.37
C GLU A 204 7.21 -13.36 4.66
N PRO A 205 8.28 -13.80 3.97
CA PRO A 205 9.24 -12.89 3.34
C PRO A 205 8.69 -12.08 2.13
N TYR A 206 7.42 -12.26 1.74
CA TYR A 206 6.83 -11.73 0.49
C TYR A 206 5.90 -10.52 0.67
N GLY A 207 5.81 -9.94 1.87
CA GLY A 207 4.91 -8.82 2.17
C GLY A 207 5.42 -7.45 1.78
N GLN A 208 6.34 -7.33 0.82
CA GLN A 208 6.95 -6.04 0.46
C GLN A 208 6.56 -5.67 -0.97
N SER A 209 6.09 -4.43 -1.16
CA SER A 209 5.85 -3.86 -2.48
C SER A 209 6.86 -2.76 -2.75
N PHE A 210 7.42 -2.74 -3.97
CA PHE A 210 8.50 -1.86 -4.34
C PHE A 210 8.17 -1.04 -5.60
N PHE A 211 8.58 0.22 -5.61
CA PHE A 211 8.49 1.12 -6.75
C PHE A 211 9.71 2.03 -6.87
N GLY A 212 10.22 2.16 -8.09
CA GLY A 212 11.28 3.10 -8.43
C GLY A 212 10.75 4.13 -9.42
N LEU A 213 10.84 5.41 -9.07
CA LEU A 213 10.49 6.52 -9.95
C LEU A 213 11.77 7.24 -10.41
N PRO A 214 12.14 7.15 -11.69
CA PRO A 214 13.24 7.95 -12.22
C PRO A 214 12.87 9.44 -12.19
N LEU A 215 13.72 10.25 -11.59
CA LEU A 215 13.51 11.70 -11.44
C LEU A 215 14.20 12.51 -12.55
N GLY A 216 15.34 12.02 -13.05
CA GLY A 216 16.18 12.73 -14.04
C GLY A 216 15.75 12.62 -15.50
N SER A 217 14.75 11.79 -15.83
CA SER A 217 14.15 11.78 -17.16
C SER A 217 12.93 12.69 -17.15
N ASN A 218 13.00 13.79 -17.88
CA ASN A 218 11.80 14.44 -18.39
C ASN A 218 10.96 13.36 -19.05
N VAL A 219 9.85 12.98 -18.43
CA VAL A 219 8.83 12.09 -19.00
C VAL A 219 9.32 10.64 -19.13
N SER A 220 8.95 9.77 -18.17
CA SER A 220 8.72 8.38 -18.60
C SER A 220 7.43 8.41 -19.42
N ASP A 221 7.54 8.09 -20.71
CA ASP A 221 6.39 7.88 -21.58
C ASP A 221 5.53 6.78 -20.95
N ASP A 222 4.26 7.10 -20.69
CA ASP A 222 3.30 6.05 -20.42
C ASP A 222 3.12 5.15 -21.65
N ARG A 223 2.50 3.98 -21.50
CA ARG A 223 2.08 3.16 -22.67
C ARG A 223 1.20 3.94 -23.65
N ASP A 224 0.60 5.05 -23.18
CA ASP A 224 -0.25 5.97 -23.94
C ASP A 224 0.43 7.32 -24.30
N GLY A 225 1.75 7.47 -24.10
CA GLY A 225 2.50 8.69 -24.47
C GLY A 225 2.30 9.91 -23.54
N GLY A 226 1.81 9.69 -22.31
CA GLY A 226 1.59 10.73 -21.31
C GLY A 226 2.81 11.02 -20.42
N ARG A 227 2.93 12.28 -19.97
CA ARG A 227 4.01 12.73 -19.07
C ARG A 227 3.86 12.13 -17.67
N ARG A 228 4.73 11.22 -17.26
CA ARG A 228 4.77 10.75 -15.85
C ARG A 228 5.45 11.77 -14.91
N GLU A 229 4.77 12.87 -14.59
CA GLU A 229 5.10 13.79 -13.49
C GLU A 229 4.29 13.54 -12.21
N TRP A 230 4.90 13.09 -11.12
CA TRP A 230 4.19 12.96 -9.85
C TRP A 230 4.06 14.35 -9.20
N LEU A 231 2.80 14.78 -9.00
CA LEU A 231 2.44 16.08 -8.46
C LEU A 231 2.10 16.00 -6.95
N SER A 232 2.19 17.15 -6.29
CA SER A 232 1.82 17.29 -4.87
C SER A 232 0.37 16.86 -4.62
N GLY A 233 0.15 16.05 -3.59
CA GLY A 233 -1.16 15.53 -3.18
C GLY A 233 -1.74 14.45 -4.10
N GLN A 234 -0.99 14.01 -5.11
CA GLN A 234 -1.41 12.93 -5.99
C GLN A 234 -1.12 11.57 -5.36
N VAL A 235 -2.13 10.69 -5.39
CA VAL A 235 -2.00 9.29 -4.99
C VAL A 235 -0.89 8.63 -5.81
N PHE A 236 0.02 7.93 -5.13
CA PHE A 236 1.12 7.19 -5.75
C PHE A 236 1.07 5.70 -5.45
N TYR A 237 0.34 5.29 -4.43
CA TYR A 237 0.12 3.90 -4.09
C TYR A 237 -1.33 3.69 -3.69
N SER A 238 -1.90 2.59 -4.20
CA SER A 238 -3.24 2.15 -3.88
C SER A 238 -3.26 0.66 -3.63
N ASN A 239 -4.09 0.24 -2.69
CA ASN A 239 -4.39 -1.15 -2.43
C ASN A 239 -5.90 -1.32 -2.31
N VAL A 240 -6.44 -2.30 -3.02
CA VAL A 240 -7.87 -2.58 -3.09
C VAL A 240 -8.06 -4.06 -2.76
N SER A 241 -8.91 -4.34 -1.78
CA SER A 241 -9.19 -5.70 -1.36
C SER A 241 -10.00 -6.48 -2.40
N ARG A 242 -10.13 -7.79 -2.20
CA ARG A 242 -11.25 -8.53 -2.80
C ARG A 242 -12.58 -8.01 -2.26
N PRO A 243 -13.70 -8.28 -2.96
CA PRO A 243 -15.02 -8.15 -2.39
C PRO A 243 -15.14 -8.99 -1.11
N LEU A 244 -15.79 -8.40 -0.11
CA LEU A 244 -16.05 -8.96 1.21
C LEU A 244 -17.54 -8.83 1.52
N ASP A 245 -18.02 -9.61 2.49
CA ASP A 245 -19.33 -9.38 3.09
C ASP A 245 -19.35 -8.00 3.78
N GLY A 246 -20.34 -7.17 3.48
CA GLY A 246 -20.54 -5.84 4.05
C GLY A 246 -20.82 -5.87 5.55
N ALA A 247 -21.33 -6.99 6.06
CA ALA A 247 -21.39 -7.25 7.49
C ALA A 247 -20.00 -7.56 8.09
N ASP A 248 -19.01 -7.93 7.28
CA ASP A 248 -17.62 -8.19 7.67
C ASP A 248 -16.75 -6.95 7.45
N SER A 249 -16.68 -6.10 8.47
CA SER A 249 -15.81 -4.92 8.50
C SER A 249 -14.36 -5.21 8.89
N ARG A 250 -13.96 -6.48 9.03
CA ARG A 250 -12.67 -6.86 9.63
C ARG A 250 -11.48 -6.33 8.86
N LEU A 251 -11.47 -6.50 7.54
CA LEU A 251 -10.32 -6.04 6.73
C LEU A 251 -10.21 -4.52 6.74
N TYR A 252 -11.34 -3.81 6.65
CA TYR A 252 -11.39 -2.35 6.76
C TYR A 252 -10.84 -1.90 8.12
N ASN A 253 -11.31 -2.50 9.22
CA ASN A 253 -10.85 -2.16 10.56
C ASN A 253 -9.37 -2.52 10.75
N TYR A 254 -8.90 -3.64 10.19
CA TYR A 254 -7.50 -4.01 10.24
C TYR A 254 -6.63 -3.00 9.49
N MET A 255 -7.03 -2.60 8.28
CA MET A 255 -6.36 -1.54 7.52
C MET A 255 -6.34 -0.23 8.29
N ALA A 256 -7.41 0.11 9.03
CA ALA A 256 -7.47 1.32 9.83
C ALA A 256 -6.55 1.27 11.07
N ASN A 257 -6.38 0.10 11.66
CA ASN A 257 -5.69 -0.06 12.95
C ASN A 257 -4.24 -0.55 12.83
N ARG A 258 -3.81 -1.10 11.69
CA ARG A 258 -2.41 -1.50 11.50
C ARG A 258 -1.48 -0.29 11.44
N VAL A 259 -0.21 -0.52 11.74
CA VAL A 259 0.86 0.44 11.46
C VAL A 259 1.22 0.36 9.98
N HIS A 260 0.98 1.44 9.25
CA HIS A 260 1.45 1.57 7.88
C HIS A 260 2.91 1.98 7.88
N MET A 261 3.75 1.23 7.16
CA MET A 261 5.19 1.50 7.08
C MET A 261 5.59 1.80 5.64
N MET A 262 6.34 2.89 5.46
CA MET A 262 6.90 3.26 4.17
C MET A 262 8.38 3.58 4.28
N MET A 263 9.18 2.89 3.48
CA MET A 263 10.58 3.22 3.26
C MET A 263 10.67 4.09 2.00
N MET A 264 11.24 5.27 2.12
CA MET A 264 11.59 6.13 0.99
C MET A 264 13.10 6.31 0.92
N SER A 265 13.70 6.33 -0.26
CA SER A 265 15.14 6.53 -0.39
C SER A 265 15.45 7.22 -1.71
N VAL A 266 16.31 8.23 -1.66
CA VAL A 266 16.69 9.00 -2.84
C VAL A 266 18.11 9.53 -2.73
N GLU A 267 18.72 9.76 -3.88
CA GLU A 267 19.95 10.52 -4.01
C GLU A 267 19.63 11.99 -4.30
N LEU A 268 20.05 12.88 -3.40
CA LEU A 268 19.84 14.32 -3.49
C LEU A 268 21.13 15.03 -3.95
N PRO A 269 21.01 16.16 -4.67
CA PRO A 269 22.12 17.08 -4.87
C PRO A 269 22.67 17.58 -3.53
N ALA A 270 23.99 17.70 -3.42
CA ALA A 270 24.65 18.27 -2.24
C ALA A 270 25.15 19.71 -2.50
N ALA A 271 25.61 20.38 -1.45
CA ALA A 271 26.14 21.75 -1.53
C ALA A 271 27.35 21.92 -2.47
N HIS A 272 28.14 20.86 -2.65
CA HIS A 272 29.33 20.89 -3.49
C HIS A 272 29.11 20.09 -4.78
N GLU A 273 29.57 20.66 -5.89
CA GLU A 273 29.46 20.04 -7.21
C GLU A 273 30.06 18.62 -7.21
N GLY A 274 29.32 17.66 -7.76
CA GLY A 274 29.73 16.26 -7.82
C GLY A 274 29.56 15.46 -6.52
N GLN A 275 29.08 16.09 -5.43
CA GLN A 275 28.69 15.37 -4.21
C GLN A 275 27.17 15.14 -4.18
N THR A 276 26.77 14.09 -3.48
CA THR A 276 25.36 13.75 -3.31
C THR A 276 25.03 13.47 -1.84
N ALA A 277 23.85 13.89 -1.41
CA ALA A 277 23.28 13.65 -0.08
C ALA A 277 22.05 12.73 -0.18
N GLY A 278 21.34 12.51 0.92
CA GLY A 278 20.16 11.63 0.96
C GLY A 278 20.47 10.17 1.27
N GLY A 279 19.42 9.36 1.31
CA GLY A 279 19.45 7.96 1.72
C GLY A 279 18.06 7.53 2.22
N PRO A 280 17.97 6.40 2.93
CA PRO A 280 16.68 5.83 3.32
C PRO A 280 16.02 6.55 4.50
N GLU A 281 14.71 6.70 4.47
CA GLU A 281 13.88 7.15 5.58
C GLU A 281 12.74 6.17 5.76
N LEU A 282 12.43 5.85 7.00
CA LEU A 282 11.36 4.94 7.36
C LEU A 282 10.27 5.74 8.07
N LEU A 283 9.08 5.69 7.50
CA LEU A 283 7.89 6.42 7.96
C LEU A 283 6.88 5.42 8.52
N CYS A 284 6.36 5.70 9.71
CA CYS A 284 5.25 4.96 10.31
C CYS A 284 4.07 5.88 10.57
N MET A 285 2.88 5.37 10.33
CA MET A 285 1.64 6.04 10.69
C MET A 285 0.56 5.00 10.96
N ARG A 286 -0.27 5.28 11.97
CA ARG A 286 -1.50 4.52 12.23
C ARG A 286 -2.68 5.44 11.96
N VAL A 287 -3.63 5.00 11.13
CA VAL A 287 -4.75 5.87 10.72
C VAL A 287 -5.74 6.05 11.88
N ASN A 288 -6.10 4.95 12.53
CA ASN A 288 -6.82 4.94 13.79
C ASN A 288 -5.86 4.52 14.91
N ALA A 289 -5.41 5.46 15.75
CA ALA A 289 -4.46 5.20 16.82
C ALA A 289 -5.13 4.92 18.18
N THR A 290 -6.41 4.54 18.18
CA THR A 290 -7.10 4.05 19.37
C THR A 290 -6.41 2.81 19.92
N GLU A 291 -6.13 2.76 21.23
CA GLU A 291 -5.53 1.59 21.87
C GLU A 291 -6.37 0.32 21.61
N LEU A 292 -5.69 -0.73 21.14
CA LEU A 292 -6.29 -2.04 20.90
C LEU A 292 -6.18 -2.91 22.15
N PRO A 293 -7.20 -3.70 22.47
CA PRO A 293 -7.11 -4.64 23.60
C PRO A 293 -6.15 -5.79 23.26
N GLU A 294 -5.34 -6.25 24.21
CA GLU A 294 -4.47 -7.41 24.02
C GLU A 294 -5.28 -8.71 24.16
N VAL A 295 -5.88 -9.17 23.06
CA VAL A 295 -6.68 -10.40 23.01
C VAL A 295 -6.06 -11.41 22.06
N ASP A 296 -5.32 -12.35 22.64
CA ASP A 296 -4.77 -13.53 21.95
C ASP A 296 -5.89 -14.56 21.78
N THR A 297 -6.47 -14.60 20.59
CA THR A 297 -7.67 -15.39 20.30
C THR A 297 -7.37 -16.88 20.11
N ASP A 298 -6.19 -17.21 19.59
CA ASP A 298 -5.81 -18.59 19.27
C ASP A 298 -4.89 -19.23 20.32
N GLY A 299 -4.41 -18.45 21.28
CA GLY A 299 -3.66 -18.89 22.46
C GLY A 299 -2.20 -19.18 22.16
N ASP A 300 -1.62 -18.57 21.12
CA ASP A 300 -0.22 -18.75 20.75
C ASP A 300 0.77 -17.95 21.62
N GLY A 301 0.24 -17.09 22.49
CA GLY A 301 0.98 -16.23 23.41
C GLY A 301 1.20 -14.80 22.91
N VAL A 302 0.71 -14.43 21.72
CA VAL A 302 0.89 -13.12 21.11
C VAL A 302 -0.43 -12.64 20.49
N ALA A 303 -1.00 -11.55 21.02
CA ALA A 303 -2.15 -10.93 20.39
C ALA A 303 -1.71 -10.14 19.14
N PHE A 304 -2.25 -10.47 17.98
CA PHE A 304 -2.00 -9.73 16.74
C PHE A 304 -3.09 -8.70 16.43
N THR A 305 -2.75 -7.69 15.62
CA THR A 305 -3.69 -6.60 15.27
C THR A 305 -4.90 -7.14 14.52
N TYR A 306 -4.68 -8.09 13.61
CA TYR A 306 -5.78 -8.72 12.89
C TYR A 306 -6.74 -9.40 13.85
N GLU A 307 -6.26 -10.32 14.71
CA GLU A 307 -7.07 -11.08 15.69
C GLU A 307 -7.97 -10.20 16.54
N THR A 308 -7.35 -9.17 17.14
CA THR A 308 -8.01 -8.24 18.05
C THR A 308 -9.14 -7.47 17.37
N VAL A 309 -8.95 -7.14 16.09
CA VAL A 309 -9.95 -6.43 15.30
C VAL A 309 -11.09 -7.36 14.83
N LEU A 310 -10.86 -8.69 14.74
CA LEU A 310 -11.89 -9.66 14.33
C LEU A 310 -12.89 -10.00 15.44
N GLU A 311 -12.48 -9.95 16.71
CA GLU A 311 -13.32 -10.40 17.82
C GLU A 311 -14.51 -9.46 18.13
N SER A 312 -14.59 -8.28 17.50
CA SER A 312 -15.83 -7.50 17.59
C SER A 312 -17.05 -8.18 16.94
N LYS A 313 -16.84 -9.23 16.10
CA LYS A 313 -17.75 -10.37 15.85
C LYS A 313 -17.19 -11.31 14.76
N GLY A 314 -16.71 -12.49 15.16
CA GLY A 314 -16.70 -13.72 14.35
C GLY A 314 -15.39 -14.07 13.61
N ALA A 315 -15.28 -15.37 13.32
CA ALA A 315 -14.29 -16.13 12.54
C ALA A 315 -13.04 -15.45 11.91
N GLN A 316 -11.86 -16.02 12.21
CA GLN A 316 -10.61 -15.86 11.45
C GLN A 316 -10.83 -16.14 9.95
N VAL A 317 -10.44 -15.19 9.09
CA VAL A 317 -10.27 -15.46 7.65
C VAL A 317 -8.79 -15.77 7.42
N PRO A 318 -8.41 -16.96 6.95
CA PRO A 318 -7.03 -17.23 6.61
C PRO A 318 -6.64 -16.38 5.40
N LEU A 319 -5.70 -15.45 5.58
CA LEU A 319 -5.06 -14.67 4.50
C LEU A 319 -4.16 -15.52 3.59
N LEU A 320 -4.13 -16.85 3.77
CA LEU A 320 -3.43 -17.84 2.94
C LEU A 320 -4.17 -18.11 1.62
N GLY A 321 -4.30 -17.09 0.76
CA GLY A 321 -5.05 -17.20 -0.49
C GLY A 321 -4.27 -17.00 -1.78
N TYR A 322 -3.09 -16.38 -1.78
CA TYR A 322 -2.60 -15.73 -3.00
C TYR A 322 -1.69 -16.55 -3.94
N TYR A 323 -1.21 -17.73 -3.55
CA TYR A 323 -0.22 -18.46 -4.37
C TYR A 323 -0.46 -19.95 -4.63
N ARG A 324 -1.55 -20.55 -4.13
CA ARG A 324 -1.80 -21.99 -4.34
C ARG A 324 -2.70 -22.35 -5.53
N SER A 325 -3.44 -21.41 -6.12
CA SER A 325 -4.44 -21.74 -7.15
C SER A 325 -3.87 -21.97 -8.56
N SER A 326 -2.70 -21.41 -8.90
CA SER A 326 -2.14 -21.54 -10.26
C SER A 326 -1.55 -22.92 -10.56
N ARG A 327 -0.96 -23.61 -9.57
CA ARG A 327 -0.38 -24.96 -9.76
C ARG A 327 -1.43 -26.06 -9.77
N LEU A 328 -2.52 -25.90 -9.02
CA LEU A 328 -3.63 -26.85 -9.01
C LEU A 328 -4.42 -26.82 -10.33
N TRP A 329 -4.62 -25.63 -10.90
CA TRP A 329 -5.22 -25.46 -12.22
C TRP A 329 -4.37 -26.03 -13.36
N LEU A 330 -3.04 -25.84 -13.33
CA LEU A 330 -2.13 -26.45 -14.31
C LEU A 330 -2.10 -27.98 -14.22
N GLY A 331 -2.21 -28.54 -13.01
CA GLY A 331 -2.33 -29.99 -12.80
C GLY A 331 -3.65 -30.57 -13.32
N LEU A 332 -4.77 -29.88 -13.07
CA LEU A 332 -6.10 -30.29 -13.55
C LEU A 332 -6.23 -30.18 -15.07
N CYS A 333 -5.72 -29.11 -15.69
CA CYS A 333 -5.70 -28.99 -17.15
C CYS A 333 -4.83 -30.07 -17.81
N SER A 334 -3.72 -30.46 -17.17
CA SER A 334 -2.85 -31.54 -17.67
C SER A 334 -3.52 -32.91 -17.57
N ALA A 335 -4.29 -33.17 -16.51
CA ALA A 335 -5.05 -34.41 -16.36
C ALA A 335 -6.19 -34.55 -17.39
N VAL A 336 -6.86 -33.45 -17.73
CA VAL A 336 -7.93 -33.43 -18.75
C VAL A 336 -7.37 -33.67 -20.17
N VAL A 337 -6.17 -33.14 -20.48
CA VAL A 337 -5.52 -33.40 -21.78
C VAL A 337 -5.09 -34.86 -21.93
N ILE A 338 -4.63 -35.50 -20.85
CA ILE A 338 -4.26 -36.93 -20.87
C ILE A 338 -5.50 -37.83 -21.07
N PHE A 339 -6.64 -37.47 -20.50
CA PHE A 339 -7.89 -38.24 -20.66
C PHE A 339 -8.58 -38.05 -22.03
N LEU A 340 -8.25 -37.01 -22.79
CA LEU A 340 -8.81 -36.75 -24.12
C LEU A 340 -7.93 -37.29 -25.27
N ILE A 341 -6.72 -37.77 -24.97
CA ILE A 341 -5.78 -38.32 -25.95
C ILE A 341 -5.70 -39.87 -25.90
N LEU A 342 -6.29 -40.50 -24.87
CA LEU A 342 -6.44 -41.95 -24.74
C LEU A 342 -7.83 -42.41 -25.14
#